data_AF-A0AAE3KRU7-F1
#
_entry.id   AF-A0AAE3KRU7-F1
#
_cell.length_a   1.000
_cell.length_b   1.000
_cell.length_c   1.000
_cell.angle_alpha   90.00
_cell.angle_beta   90.00
_cell.angle_gamma   90.00
#
_symmetry.space_group_name_H-M   'P 1'
#
loop_
_entity.id
_entity.type
_entity.pdbx_description
1 polymer ?
#
loop_
_entity_poly.entity_id
_entity_poly.type
_entity_poly.pdbx_seq_one_letter_code
_entity_poly.pdbx_strand_id
1 'polypeptide(L)'
;MTDNHHLKVSPLAPIIQQAQQQLLSPDKFHSLCQQFSQKSGCKRLYFYRPNQTLLDLKHGIGTNELRKFLDYLARYVICEVKEGTETIFSLKKIWLKIGRKLNKVLLIRKRLDKPNLIILKNTMTIKVEIAGSGMIGRVARVKINNGKDLAFKAFFDPEFVWQHGPWAEIPIGIRLKYRQATKNIPEFLFASQDWAVWEWIYPDTNPQSREGGITYEQLAEEDGLTRLNPLNLSNYNPHNIRLDPGGIQKEYFGRHFYDTIRSIIFYIRKVRREGLKSLTPYLSKKMIRYILLRLVALINQRVTEKGK
;
A
#
# COMPACT_ATOMS: atom_id res chain seq x y z
N MET A 1 -13.77 -10.98 -13.32
CA MET A 1 -14.91 -11.43 -12.47
C MET A 1 -14.50 -12.33 -11.29
N THR A 2 -13.24 -12.28 -10.82
CA THR A 2 -12.73 -13.08 -9.68
C THR A 2 -13.08 -12.51 -8.30
N ASP A 3 -13.44 -11.23 -8.20
CA ASP A 3 -13.67 -10.54 -6.93
C ASP A 3 -14.96 -10.94 -6.20
N ASN A 4 -15.98 -11.43 -6.92
CA ASN A 4 -17.25 -11.87 -6.31
C ASN A 4 -17.07 -13.07 -5.37
N HIS A 5 -16.03 -13.87 -5.58
CA HIS A 5 -15.73 -15.03 -4.72
C HIS A 5 -15.16 -14.61 -3.35
N HIS A 6 -14.47 -13.46 -3.28
CA HIS A 6 -13.94 -12.92 -2.01
C HIS A 6 -15.06 -12.35 -1.13
N LEU A 7 -16.09 -11.75 -1.72
CA LEU A 7 -17.23 -11.18 -1.00
C LEU A 7 -18.05 -12.24 -0.25
N LYS A 8 -18.12 -13.47 -0.76
CA LYS A 8 -18.88 -14.55 -0.12
C LYS A 8 -18.29 -15.07 1.20
N VAL A 9 -17.02 -14.76 1.51
CA VAL A 9 -16.29 -15.41 2.62
C VAL A 9 -15.44 -14.44 3.45
N SER A 10 -15.54 -13.13 3.22
CA SER A 10 -14.86 -12.11 4.01
C SER A 10 -15.85 -11.46 4.97
N PRO A 11 -15.57 -11.38 6.28
CA PRO A 11 -16.46 -10.66 7.19
C PRO A 11 -16.45 -9.13 6.92
N LEU A 12 -15.45 -8.63 6.19
CA LEU A 12 -15.37 -7.25 5.71
C LEU A 12 -16.06 -7.04 4.36
N ALA A 13 -16.74 -8.05 3.80
CA ALA A 13 -17.40 -7.96 2.50
C ALA A 13 -18.34 -6.75 2.37
N PRO A 14 -19.15 -6.37 3.37
CA PRO A 14 -20.00 -5.18 3.25
C PRO A 14 -19.20 -3.88 3.07
N ILE A 15 -18.08 -3.73 3.78
CA ILE A 15 -17.22 -2.54 3.69
C ILE A 15 -16.51 -2.52 2.34
N ILE A 16 -16.00 -3.67 1.89
CA ILE A 16 -15.36 -3.81 0.58
C ILE A 16 -16.38 -3.48 -0.53
N GLN A 17 -17.59 -4.04 -0.48
CA GLN A 17 -18.63 -3.77 -1.48
C GLN A 17 -19.00 -2.29 -1.55
N GLN A 18 -19.10 -1.60 -0.40
CA GLN A 18 -19.32 -0.15 -0.38
C GLN A 18 -18.16 0.60 -1.05
N ALA A 19 -16.90 0.24 -0.76
CA ALA A 19 -15.71 0.83 -1.39
C ALA A 19 -15.59 0.49 -2.88
N GLN A 20 -16.13 -0.65 -3.31
CA GLN A 20 -16.19 -1.05 -4.72
C GLN A 20 -17.22 -0.20 -5.47
N GLN A 21 -18.38 0.06 -4.88
CA GLN A 21 -19.47 0.81 -5.53
C GLN A 21 -19.18 2.30 -5.61
N GLN A 22 -18.54 2.87 -4.59
CA GLN A 22 -18.16 4.28 -4.53
C GLN A 22 -16.84 4.46 -3.78
N LEU A 23 -16.04 5.45 -4.17
CA LEU A 23 -14.86 5.81 -3.40
C LEU A 23 -15.28 6.43 -2.05
N LEU A 24 -14.99 5.72 -0.96
CA LEU A 24 -15.25 6.20 0.40
C LEU A 24 -14.16 7.19 0.83
N SER A 25 -14.55 8.25 1.54
CA SER A 25 -13.60 9.15 2.17
C SER A 25 -12.81 8.44 3.27
N PRO A 26 -11.60 8.92 3.62
CA PRO A 26 -10.77 8.30 4.65
C PRO A 26 -11.49 8.14 5.99
N ASP A 27 -12.20 9.18 6.43
CA ASP A 27 -12.96 9.15 7.69
C ASP A 27 -14.12 8.14 7.66
N LYS A 28 -14.85 8.07 6.54
CA LYS A 28 -15.96 7.12 6.39
C LYS A 28 -15.45 5.68 6.39
N PHE A 29 -14.40 5.41 5.61
CA PHE A 29 -13.80 4.08 5.54
C PHE A 29 -13.22 3.65 6.89
N HIS A 30 -12.48 4.54 7.57
CA HIS A 30 -11.96 4.32 8.91
C HIS A 30 -13.09 4.03 9.92
N SER A 31 -14.15 4.85 9.95
CA SER A 31 -15.28 4.67 10.86
C SER A 31 -15.98 3.32 10.67
N LEU A 32 -16.21 2.90 9.43
CA LEU A 32 -16.81 1.59 9.14
C LEU A 32 -15.93 0.44 9.65
N CYS A 33 -14.62 0.56 9.45
CA CYS A 33 -13.64 -0.41 9.94
C CYS A 33 -13.63 -0.49 11.47
N GLN A 34 -13.61 0.66 12.15
CA GLN A 34 -13.63 0.71 13.61
C GLN A 34 -14.91 0.12 14.20
N GLN A 35 -16.08 0.46 13.63
CA GLN A 35 -17.36 -0.12 14.06
C GLN A 35 -17.37 -1.64 13.88
N PHE A 36 -16.84 -2.15 12.77
CA PHE A 36 -16.72 -3.59 12.56
C PHE A 36 -15.77 -4.23 13.59
N SER A 37 -14.60 -3.64 13.84
CA SER A 37 -13.64 -4.13 14.84
C SER A 37 -14.24 -4.18 16.24
N GLN A 38 -14.99 -3.15 16.64
CA GLN A 38 -15.68 -3.10 17.93
C GLN A 38 -16.73 -4.20 18.07
N LYS A 39 -17.55 -4.43 17.03
CA LYS A 39 -18.61 -5.44 17.05
C LYS A 39 -18.09 -6.88 17.01
N SER A 40 -17.04 -7.13 16.24
CA SER A 40 -16.50 -8.47 16.00
C SER A 40 -15.38 -8.88 16.97
N GLY A 41 -14.84 -7.94 17.75
CA GLY A 41 -13.63 -8.13 18.54
C GLY A 41 -12.36 -8.31 17.70
N CYS A 42 -12.44 -8.18 16.37
CA CYS A 42 -11.31 -8.32 15.47
C CYS A 42 -10.42 -7.07 15.52
N LYS A 43 -9.27 -7.19 16.18
CA LYS A 43 -8.27 -6.11 16.28
C LYS A 43 -7.54 -5.82 14.97
N ARG A 44 -7.51 -6.78 14.04
CA ARG A 44 -6.80 -6.64 12.77
C ARG A 44 -7.67 -7.02 11.60
N LEU A 45 -7.74 -6.10 10.64
CA LEU A 45 -8.59 -6.18 9.46
C LEU A 45 -7.73 -6.45 8.23
N TYR A 46 -8.19 -7.36 7.37
CA TYR A 46 -7.51 -7.72 6.14
C TYR A 46 -8.44 -7.58 4.94
N PHE A 47 -8.03 -6.75 3.99
CA PHE A 47 -8.78 -6.45 2.78
C PHE A 47 -8.29 -7.33 1.64
N TYR A 48 -9.22 -8.08 1.03
CA TYR A 48 -8.95 -9.18 0.09
C TYR A 48 -8.10 -10.32 0.67
N ARG A 49 -8.10 -11.48 -0.02
CA ARG A 49 -7.19 -12.58 0.34
C ARG A 49 -6.03 -12.61 -0.66
N PRO A 50 -4.80 -12.94 -0.22
CA PRO A 50 -3.71 -13.20 -1.13
C PRO A 50 -4.09 -14.29 -2.15
N ASN A 51 -3.61 -14.14 -3.38
CA ASN A 51 -3.78 -15.15 -4.42
C ASN A 51 -3.17 -16.49 -3.96
N GLN A 52 -3.78 -17.61 -4.35
CA GLN A 52 -3.28 -18.96 -4.05
C GLN A 52 -1.84 -19.17 -4.53
N THR A 53 -1.42 -18.49 -5.62
CA THR A 53 -0.04 -18.53 -6.12
C THR A 53 1.00 -17.97 -5.15
N LEU A 54 0.57 -17.16 -4.18
CA LEU A 54 1.43 -16.62 -3.12
C LEU A 54 1.48 -17.52 -1.88
N LEU A 55 0.71 -18.61 -1.85
CA LEU A 55 0.62 -19.52 -0.72
C LEU A 55 1.50 -20.75 -0.95
N ASP A 56 2.00 -21.33 0.14
CA ASP A 56 2.71 -22.60 0.11
C ASP A 56 1.92 -23.63 0.93
N LEU A 57 0.80 -24.07 0.35
CA LEU A 57 -0.13 -24.99 1.01
C LEU A 57 0.53 -26.36 1.30
N LYS A 58 1.48 -26.78 0.44
CA LYS A 58 2.25 -28.01 0.62
C LYS A 58 3.02 -28.01 1.94
N HIS A 59 3.53 -26.85 2.36
CA HIS A 59 4.26 -26.70 3.62
C HIS A 59 3.42 -25.99 4.71
N GLY A 60 2.10 -25.95 4.54
CA GLY A 60 1.15 -25.46 5.54
C GLY A 60 1.14 -23.94 5.71
N ILE A 61 1.69 -23.18 4.75
CA ILE A 61 1.63 -21.72 4.71
C ILE A 61 0.39 -21.29 3.94
N GLY A 62 -0.72 -21.12 4.66
CA GLY A 62 -1.96 -20.58 4.12
C GLY A 62 -2.06 -19.06 4.26
N THR A 63 -3.25 -18.54 3.98
CA THR A 63 -3.55 -17.10 4.07
C THR A 63 -3.23 -16.51 5.44
N ASN A 64 -3.51 -17.22 6.53
CA ASN A 64 -3.30 -16.71 7.88
C ASN A 64 -1.82 -16.62 8.24
N GLU A 65 -1.02 -17.60 7.83
CA GLU A 65 0.42 -17.59 8.03
C GLU A 65 1.08 -16.47 7.23
N LEU A 66 0.69 -16.29 5.97
CA LEU A 66 1.21 -15.19 5.15
C LEU A 66 0.85 -13.83 5.75
N ARG A 67 -0.40 -13.63 6.19
CA ARG A 67 -0.82 -12.39 6.87
C ARG A 67 0.01 -12.08 8.11
N LYS A 68 0.24 -13.08 8.98
CA LYS A 68 1.10 -12.93 10.16
C LYS A 68 2.54 -12.54 9.80
N PHE A 69 3.07 -13.10 8.72
CA PHE A 69 4.38 -12.70 8.21
C PHE A 69 4.36 -11.25 7.69
N LEU A 70 3.34 -10.84 6.93
CA LEU A 70 3.26 -9.48 6.41
C LEU A 70 3.09 -8.43 7.52
N ASP A 71 2.36 -8.78 8.58
CA ASP A 71 2.28 -7.97 9.81
C ASP A 71 3.62 -7.83 10.53
N TYR A 72 4.43 -8.90 10.52
CA TYR A 72 5.82 -8.84 10.99
C TYR A 72 6.68 -8.00 10.04
N LEU A 73 6.51 -8.17 8.72
CA LEU A 73 7.26 -7.47 7.70
C LEU A 73 7.00 -5.96 7.72
N ALA A 74 5.77 -5.51 7.98
CA ALA A 74 5.47 -4.09 8.12
C ALA A 74 6.35 -3.43 9.17
N ARG A 75 6.46 -4.06 10.35
CA ARG A 75 7.33 -3.57 11.43
C ARG A 75 8.81 -3.58 11.04
N TYR A 76 9.26 -4.64 10.36
CA TYR A 76 10.63 -4.72 9.85
C TYR A 76 10.93 -3.59 8.85
N VAL A 77 10.08 -3.44 7.84
CA VAL A 77 10.22 -2.45 6.77
C VAL A 77 10.19 -1.03 7.34
N ILE A 78 9.35 -0.73 8.33
CA ILE A 78 9.33 0.58 9.00
C ILE A 78 10.64 0.91 9.73
N CYS A 79 11.36 -0.09 10.23
CA CYS A 79 12.62 0.10 10.94
C CYS A 79 13.85 0.14 10.01
N GLU A 80 13.82 -0.54 8.87
CA GLU A 80 14.98 -0.63 7.97
C GLU A 80 15.10 0.62 7.08
N VAL A 81 16.12 1.46 7.36
CA VAL A 81 16.26 2.79 6.74
C VAL A 81 17.06 2.74 5.43
N LYS A 82 17.90 1.73 5.24
CA LYS A 82 18.84 1.68 4.12
C LYS A 82 18.17 1.09 2.86
N GLU A 83 17.92 1.95 1.87
CA GLU A 83 17.48 1.55 0.52
C GLU A 83 18.51 0.61 -0.15
N GLY A 84 18.02 -0.31 -0.98
CA GLY A 84 18.81 -1.37 -1.62
C GLY A 84 19.18 -2.54 -0.70
N THR A 85 18.85 -2.48 0.60
CA THR A 85 19.12 -3.59 1.52
C THR A 85 18.23 -4.78 1.19
N GLU A 86 18.82 -5.86 0.67
CA GLU A 86 18.16 -7.14 0.48
C GLU A 86 18.20 -7.97 1.77
N THR A 87 17.08 -8.62 2.09
CA THR A 87 16.97 -9.58 3.18
C THR A 87 16.10 -10.74 2.75
N ILE A 88 16.60 -11.95 3.01
CA ILE A 88 15.88 -13.18 2.71
C ILE A 88 15.29 -13.72 4.01
N PHE A 89 13.97 -13.95 4.00
CA PHE A 89 13.24 -14.63 5.06
C PHE A 89 12.89 -16.05 4.63
N SER A 90 12.91 -16.96 5.60
CA SER A 90 12.40 -18.33 5.47
C SER A 90 11.21 -18.50 6.42
N LEU A 91 10.10 -18.98 5.89
CA LEU A 91 8.88 -19.24 6.63
C LEU A 91 8.63 -20.74 6.71
N LYS A 92 8.31 -21.23 7.91
CA LYS A 92 7.94 -22.61 8.13
C LYS A 92 6.89 -22.72 9.22
N LYS A 93 5.87 -23.55 9.01
CA LYS A 93 4.96 -23.94 10.08
C LYS A 93 5.57 -25.12 10.83
N ILE A 94 5.79 -24.96 12.13
CA ILE A 94 6.39 -25.98 12.98
C ILE A 94 5.46 -26.33 14.13
N TRP A 95 5.68 -27.51 14.70
CA TRP A 95 5.03 -27.93 15.94
C TRP A 95 6.00 -27.75 17.09
N LEU A 96 5.58 -27.01 18.11
CA LEU A 96 6.35 -26.79 19.33
C LEU A 96 5.59 -27.39 20.51
N LYS A 97 6.24 -28.27 21.24
CA LYS A 97 5.74 -28.78 22.51
C LYS A 97 6.08 -27.79 23.61
N ILE A 98 5.06 -27.17 24.21
CA ILE A 98 5.21 -26.24 25.34
C ILE A 98 4.48 -26.90 26.52
N GLY A 99 5.24 -27.44 27.47
CA GLY A 99 4.72 -28.29 28.54
C GLY A 99 4.09 -29.58 27.98
N ARG A 100 2.80 -29.81 28.30
CA ARG A 100 2.02 -30.96 27.79
C ARG A 100 1.27 -30.66 26.48
N LYS A 101 1.27 -29.42 25.98
CA LYS A 101 0.50 -29.01 24.79
C LYS A 101 1.40 -28.91 23.56
N LEU A 102 0.92 -29.45 22.44
CA LEU A 102 1.56 -29.30 21.13
C LEU A 102 0.89 -28.15 20.38
N ASN A 103 1.65 -27.10 20.09
CA ASN A 103 1.14 -25.90 19.42
C ASN A 103 1.73 -25.76 18.02
N LYS A 104 0.90 -25.41 17.03
CA LYS A 104 1.37 -25.01 15.70
C LYS A 104 1.84 -23.55 15.75
N VAL A 105 3.11 -23.31 15.40
CA VAL A 105 3.71 -21.97 15.40
C VAL A 105 4.32 -21.67 14.04
N LEU A 106 4.22 -20.41 13.60
CA LEU A 106 4.90 -19.94 12.40
C LEU A 106 6.31 -19.49 12.78
N LEU A 107 7.31 -20.21 12.29
CA LEU A 107 8.71 -19.82 12.36
C LEU A 107 9.01 -18.85 11.21
N ILE A 108 9.46 -17.64 11.56
CA ILE A 108 9.98 -16.64 10.63
C ILE A 108 11.46 -16.49 10.95
N ARG A 109 12.32 -16.74 9.97
CA ARG A 109 13.77 -16.62 10.15
C ARG A 109 14.39 -15.75 9.08
N LYS A 110 15.13 -14.73 9.49
CA LYS A 110 16.06 -14.01 8.60
C LYS A 110 17.23 -14.94 8.29
N ARG A 111 17.50 -15.23 7.01
CA ARG A 111 18.72 -15.94 6.61
C ARG A 111 19.90 -15.01 6.92
N LEU A 112 20.69 -15.43 7.90
CA LEU A 112 22.07 -14.98 8.08
C LEU A 112 22.94 -16.04 7.37
N ASP A 113 24.13 -15.67 6.90
CA ASP A 113 25.01 -16.41 5.97
C ASP A 113 25.45 -17.84 6.37
N LYS A 114 24.82 -18.47 7.37
CA LYS A 114 25.04 -19.87 7.77
C LYS A 114 24.03 -20.79 7.06
N PRO A 115 24.44 -21.57 6.03
CA PRO A 115 23.50 -22.27 5.15
C PRO A 115 22.89 -23.56 5.73
N ASN A 116 23.41 -24.09 6.83
CA ASN A 116 23.25 -25.51 7.17
C ASN A 116 22.41 -25.76 8.43
N LEU A 117 21.15 -25.33 8.41
CA LEU A 117 20.16 -25.86 9.35
C LEU A 117 19.14 -26.69 8.58
N ILE A 118 19.19 -28.01 8.80
CA ILE A 118 18.23 -29.01 8.29
C ILE A 118 16.77 -28.56 8.52
N ILE A 119 16.54 -27.80 9.58
CA ILE A 119 15.26 -27.18 9.95
C ILE A 119 14.68 -26.30 8.82
N LEU A 120 15.52 -25.72 7.96
CA LEU A 120 15.14 -24.85 6.84
C LEU A 120 14.97 -25.58 5.49
N LYS A 121 15.03 -26.92 5.46
CA LYS A 121 14.55 -27.66 4.29
C LYS A 121 13.04 -27.46 4.13
N ASN A 122 12.59 -27.32 2.87
CA ASN A 122 11.18 -27.18 2.50
C ASN A 122 10.48 -25.98 3.16
N THR A 123 11.08 -24.79 3.02
CA THR A 123 10.53 -23.52 3.52
C THR A 123 10.11 -22.63 2.37
N MET A 124 9.04 -21.87 2.58
CA MET A 124 8.71 -20.73 1.74
C MET A 124 9.79 -19.66 1.91
N THR A 125 10.37 -19.21 0.81
CA THR A 125 11.40 -18.18 0.79
C THR A 125 10.79 -16.85 0.40
N ILE A 126 11.11 -15.78 1.10
CA ILE A 126 10.63 -14.44 0.78
C ILE A 126 11.83 -13.50 0.73
N LYS A 127 12.14 -12.99 -0.45
CA LYS A 127 13.15 -11.94 -0.62
C LYS A 127 12.49 -10.58 -0.45
N VAL A 128 13.13 -9.70 0.30
CA VAL A 128 12.65 -8.35 0.60
C VAL A 128 13.78 -7.39 0.34
N GLU A 129 13.58 -6.42 -0.52
CA GLU A 129 14.52 -5.33 -0.77
C GLU A 129 13.85 -4.00 -0.46
N ILE A 130 14.50 -3.15 0.34
CA ILE A 130 13.98 -1.81 0.61
C ILE A 130 14.14 -0.94 -0.65
N ALA A 131 13.02 -0.58 -1.27
CA ALA A 131 12.99 0.08 -2.57
C ALA A 131 12.92 1.61 -2.47
N GLY A 132 12.30 2.15 -1.43
CA GLY A 132 12.18 3.58 -1.27
C GLY A 132 11.40 3.99 -0.03
N SER A 133 11.70 5.18 0.50
CA SER A 133 10.96 5.77 1.62
C SER A 133 10.21 7.05 1.22
N GLY A 134 8.91 7.08 1.47
CA GLY A 134 8.08 8.29 1.35
C GLY A 134 7.83 8.94 2.71
N MET A 135 6.91 9.92 2.77
CA MET A 135 6.57 10.56 4.05
C MET A 135 5.74 9.71 4.99
N ILE A 136 5.02 8.77 4.42
CA ILE A 136 3.87 8.12 5.07
C ILE A 136 4.09 6.64 5.16
N GLY A 137 5.07 6.13 4.44
CA GLY A 137 5.45 4.75 4.51
C GLY A 137 6.74 4.49 3.76
N ARG A 138 7.17 3.24 3.88
CA ARG A 138 8.31 2.69 3.17
C ARG A 138 7.84 1.57 2.26
N VAL A 139 8.40 1.52 1.07
CA VAL A 139 8.11 0.50 0.07
C VAL A 139 9.27 -0.48 0.02
N ALA A 140 8.93 -1.76 0.00
CA ALA A 140 9.85 -2.85 -0.23
C ALA A 140 9.39 -3.65 -1.46
N ARG A 141 10.35 -4.06 -2.29
CA ARG A 141 10.14 -5.09 -3.31
C ARG A 141 10.14 -6.45 -2.62
N VAL A 142 9.06 -7.19 -2.75
CA VAL A 142 8.87 -8.51 -2.12
C VAL A 142 8.73 -9.56 -3.21
N LYS A 143 9.60 -10.57 -3.17
CA LYS A 143 9.52 -11.75 -4.03
C LYS A 143 9.26 -12.97 -3.19
N ILE A 144 8.11 -13.59 -3.39
CA ILE A 144 7.72 -14.83 -2.73
C ILE A 144 8.13 -16.00 -3.61
N ASN A 145 8.99 -16.88 -3.09
CA ASN A 145 9.62 -17.98 -3.81
C ASN A 145 10.23 -17.47 -5.13
N ASN A 146 9.86 -18.07 -6.26
CA ASN A 146 10.22 -17.65 -7.62
C ASN A 146 9.05 -16.95 -8.35
N GLY A 147 8.07 -16.43 -7.60
CA GLY A 147 6.92 -15.73 -8.14
C GLY A 147 7.26 -14.33 -8.68
N LYS A 148 6.21 -13.57 -9.03
CA LYS A 148 6.34 -12.17 -9.44
C LYS A 148 6.79 -11.28 -8.28
N ASP A 149 7.50 -10.21 -8.58
CA ASP A 149 7.81 -9.18 -7.60
C ASP A 149 6.54 -8.41 -7.23
N LEU A 150 6.44 -8.01 -5.96
CA LEU A 150 5.32 -7.29 -5.37
C LEU A 150 5.83 -6.00 -4.72
N ALA A 151 5.05 -4.93 -4.80
CA ALA A 151 5.31 -3.71 -4.04
C ALA A 151 4.60 -3.81 -2.68
N PHE A 152 5.37 -3.98 -1.60
CA PHE A 152 4.87 -3.97 -0.24
C PHE A 152 5.10 -2.61 0.39
N LYS A 153 4.04 -1.88 0.72
CA LYS A 153 4.10 -0.57 1.38
C LYS A 153 3.69 -0.71 2.84
N ALA A 154 4.57 -0.32 3.77
CA ALA A 154 4.27 -0.25 5.20
C ALA A 154 4.09 1.20 5.63
N PHE A 155 3.03 1.51 6.39
CA PHE A 155 2.68 2.87 6.78
C PHE A 155 3.29 3.27 8.15
N PHE A 156 3.79 4.50 8.27
CA PHE A 156 4.45 5.00 9.49
C PHE A 156 3.51 5.52 10.58
N ASP A 157 2.31 6.00 10.23
CA ASP A 157 1.28 6.44 11.19
C ASP A 157 -0.08 5.91 10.73
N PRO A 158 -0.30 4.57 10.82
CA PRO A 158 -1.50 3.96 10.27
C PRO A 158 -2.78 4.37 10.99
N GLU A 159 -2.70 4.92 12.20
CA GLU A 159 -3.86 5.42 12.95
C GLU A 159 -4.29 6.82 12.50
N PHE A 160 -3.42 7.56 11.79
CA PHE A 160 -3.76 8.90 11.33
C PHE A 160 -4.62 8.85 10.06
N VAL A 161 -5.87 9.30 10.21
CA VAL A 161 -6.84 9.38 9.12
C VAL A 161 -6.52 10.59 8.24
N TRP A 162 -6.03 10.30 7.03
CA TRP A 162 -5.55 11.31 6.08
C TRP A 162 -5.58 10.80 4.64
N GLN A 163 -5.68 11.71 3.67
CA GLN A 163 -5.79 11.43 2.23
C GLN A 163 -4.60 10.66 1.61
N HIS A 164 -3.49 10.56 2.34
CA HIS A 164 -2.29 9.87 1.90
C HIS A 164 -1.91 8.69 2.81
N GLY A 165 -2.75 8.39 3.82
CA GLY A 165 -2.57 7.24 4.72
C GLY A 165 -3.30 5.97 4.25
N PRO A 166 -3.25 4.88 5.03
CA PRO A 166 -3.91 3.61 4.67
C PRO A 166 -5.41 3.78 4.46
N TRP A 167 -6.06 4.64 5.25
CA TRP A 167 -7.50 4.89 5.17
C TRP A 167 -7.95 5.56 3.88
N ALA A 168 -7.02 6.17 3.13
CA ALA A 168 -7.25 6.68 1.79
C ALA A 168 -6.81 5.68 0.72
N GLU A 169 -5.64 5.05 0.90
CA GLU A 169 -5.01 4.17 -0.09
C GLU A 169 -5.72 2.82 -0.26
N ILE A 170 -6.27 2.25 0.80
CA ILE A 170 -7.01 0.99 0.74
C ILE A 170 -8.33 1.15 -0.04
N PRO A 171 -9.23 2.09 0.28
CA PRO A 171 -10.48 2.22 -0.47
C PRO A 171 -10.25 2.63 -1.93
N ILE A 172 -9.23 3.46 -2.24
CA ILE A 172 -8.89 3.71 -3.65
C ILE A 172 -8.36 2.45 -4.33
N GLY A 173 -7.51 1.66 -3.67
CA GLY A 173 -7.06 0.37 -4.20
C GLY A 173 -8.22 -0.58 -4.50
N ILE A 174 -9.20 -0.69 -3.59
CA ILE A 174 -10.42 -1.46 -3.80
C ILE A 174 -11.20 -0.96 -5.03
N ARG A 175 -11.41 0.35 -5.14
CA ARG A 175 -12.14 0.96 -6.27
C ARG A 175 -11.43 0.76 -7.61
N LEU A 176 -10.11 1.02 -7.65
CA LEU A 176 -9.27 0.82 -8.84
C LEU A 176 -9.32 -0.63 -9.33
N LYS A 177 -9.19 -1.59 -8.39
CA LYS A 177 -9.28 -3.02 -8.68
C LYS A 177 -10.63 -3.40 -9.27
N TYR A 178 -11.72 -2.96 -8.62
CA TYR A 178 -13.08 -3.25 -9.05
C TYR A 178 -13.39 -2.70 -10.45
N ARG A 179 -12.94 -1.48 -10.73
CA ARG A 179 -13.14 -0.80 -12.02
C ARG A 179 -12.12 -1.21 -13.09
N GLN A 180 -11.19 -2.11 -12.77
CA GLN A 180 -10.14 -2.57 -13.69
C GLN A 180 -9.30 -1.42 -14.26
N ALA A 181 -8.99 -0.43 -13.43
CA ALA A 181 -8.07 0.66 -13.78
C ALA A 181 -6.62 0.17 -13.70
N THR A 182 -6.20 -0.59 -14.71
CA THR A 182 -4.92 -1.31 -14.73
C THR A 182 -3.92 -0.73 -15.73
N LYS A 183 -4.32 0.08 -16.72
CA LYS A 183 -3.40 0.45 -17.82
C LYS A 183 -2.20 1.29 -17.38
N ASN A 184 -2.41 2.27 -16.50
CA ASN A 184 -1.37 3.24 -16.12
C ASN A 184 -1.26 3.46 -14.61
N ILE A 185 -1.72 2.49 -13.82
CA ILE A 185 -1.59 2.42 -12.36
C ILE A 185 -1.31 0.96 -11.94
N PRO A 186 -0.53 0.70 -10.87
CA PRO A 186 -0.32 -0.61 -10.28
C PRO A 186 -1.62 -1.26 -9.82
N GLU A 187 -1.77 -2.57 -10.05
CA GLU A 187 -2.91 -3.30 -9.51
C GLU A 187 -2.84 -3.41 -7.98
N PHE A 188 -3.95 -3.09 -7.29
CA PHE A 188 -4.12 -3.37 -5.88
C PHE A 188 -4.39 -4.86 -5.65
N LEU A 189 -3.61 -5.49 -4.76
CA LEU A 189 -3.73 -6.93 -4.53
C LEU A 189 -4.50 -7.22 -3.24
N PHE A 190 -3.98 -6.78 -2.09
CA PHE A 190 -4.57 -6.97 -0.77
C PHE A 190 -3.86 -6.10 0.27
N ALA A 191 -4.47 -5.91 1.45
CA ALA A 191 -3.92 -5.03 2.49
C ALA A 191 -4.32 -5.44 3.91
N SER A 192 -3.64 -4.83 4.88
CA SER A 192 -4.03 -4.68 6.28
C SER A 192 -4.15 -3.17 6.59
N GLN A 193 -4.49 -2.83 7.82
CA GLN A 193 -4.59 -1.43 8.28
C GLN A 193 -3.23 -0.70 8.28
N ASP A 194 -2.12 -1.45 8.36
CA ASP A 194 -0.75 -0.95 8.51
C ASP A 194 0.16 -1.24 7.31
N TRP A 195 -0.33 -1.97 6.31
CA TRP A 195 0.42 -2.24 5.08
C TRP A 195 -0.51 -2.52 3.89
N ALA A 196 -0.02 -2.26 2.68
CA ALA A 196 -0.72 -2.58 1.44
C ALA A 196 0.23 -3.27 0.45
N VAL A 197 -0.31 -4.21 -0.34
CA VAL A 197 0.42 -4.90 -1.40
C VAL A 197 -0.17 -4.53 -2.75
N TRP A 198 0.72 -4.05 -3.60
CA TRP A 198 0.45 -3.65 -4.97
C TRP A 198 1.32 -4.49 -5.91
N GLU A 199 0.95 -4.48 -7.19
CA GLU A 199 1.84 -4.90 -8.27
C GLU A 199 3.16 -4.13 -8.25
N TRP A 200 4.27 -4.82 -8.50
CA TRP A 200 5.54 -4.17 -8.77
C TRP A 200 5.62 -3.76 -10.25
N ILE A 201 5.88 -2.48 -10.51
CA ILE A 201 6.05 -1.95 -11.87
C ILE A 201 7.53 -1.90 -12.19
N TYR A 202 7.96 -2.62 -13.23
CA TYR A 202 9.35 -2.57 -13.69
C TYR A 202 9.60 -1.28 -14.50
N PRO A 203 10.84 -0.79 -14.57
CA PRO A 203 11.18 0.46 -15.25
C PRO A 203 10.75 0.51 -16.72
N ASP A 204 10.78 -0.62 -17.41
CA ASP A 204 10.45 -0.85 -18.82
C ASP A 204 8.96 -1.14 -19.06
N THR A 205 8.16 -1.30 -18.00
CA THR A 205 6.72 -1.52 -18.12
C THR A 205 6.07 -0.26 -18.71
N ASN A 206 5.31 -0.40 -19.79
CA ASN A 206 4.60 0.72 -20.42
C ASN A 206 3.09 0.44 -20.51
N PRO A 207 2.23 1.47 -20.58
CA PRO A 207 0.78 1.27 -20.63
C PRO A 207 0.29 0.42 -21.80
N GLN A 208 1.01 0.44 -22.93
CA GLN A 208 0.64 -0.29 -24.16
C GLN A 208 0.80 -1.81 -24.00
N SER A 209 1.71 -2.25 -23.12
CA SER A 209 1.93 -3.68 -22.82
C SER A 209 0.80 -4.33 -22.00
N ARG A 210 -0.14 -3.54 -21.48
CA ARG A 210 -1.24 -4.03 -20.61
C ARG A 210 -2.53 -4.14 -21.41
N GLU A 211 -2.86 -5.35 -21.82
CA GLU A 211 -4.13 -5.62 -22.50
C GLU A 211 -5.31 -5.57 -21.54
N GLY A 212 -6.43 -5.02 -22.01
CA GLY A 212 -7.65 -4.85 -21.22
C GLY A 212 -7.62 -3.70 -20.20
N GLY A 213 -8.73 -3.52 -19.48
CA GLY A 213 -8.89 -2.47 -18.47
C GLY A 213 -9.00 -1.05 -19.01
N ILE A 214 -9.12 -0.09 -18.09
CA ILE A 214 -9.22 1.34 -18.37
C ILE A 214 -7.99 2.09 -17.83
N THR A 215 -7.75 3.29 -18.34
CA THR A 215 -6.78 4.21 -17.72
C THR A 215 -7.37 4.84 -16.48
N TYR A 216 -6.51 5.36 -15.62
CA TYR A 216 -6.92 6.15 -14.47
C TYR A 216 -7.72 7.39 -14.88
N GLU A 217 -7.34 8.06 -15.96
CA GLU A 217 -7.98 9.29 -16.41
C GLU A 217 -9.43 9.04 -16.81
N GLN A 218 -9.70 7.93 -17.51
CA GLN A 218 -11.05 7.49 -17.84
C GLN A 218 -11.88 7.29 -16.57
N LEU A 219 -11.33 6.56 -15.58
CA LEU A 219 -12.01 6.37 -14.30
C LEU A 219 -12.22 7.69 -13.55
N ALA A 220 -11.23 8.58 -13.55
CA ALA A 220 -11.26 9.82 -12.81
C ALA A 220 -12.30 10.79 -13.37
N GLU A 221 -12.49 10.80 -14.69
CA GLU A 221 -13.56 11.55 -15.34
C GLU A 221 -14.94 11.02 -14.97
N GLU A 222 -15.14 9.70 -15.03
CA GLU A 222 -16.41 9.06 -14.69
C GLU A 222 -16.80 9.20 -13.21
N ASP A 223 -15.83 9.07 -12.30
CA ASP A 223 -16.06 9.05 -10.84
C ASP A 223 -15.87 10.41 -10.18
N GLY A 224 -15.43 11.44 -10.91
CA GLY A 224 -15.09 12.76 -10.37
C GLY A 224 -13.91 12.72 -9.40
N LEU A 225 -12.83 12.01 -9.77
CA LEU A 225 -11.62 11.86 -8.95
C LEU A 225 -10.58 12.94 -9.25
N THR A 226 -9.72 13.20 -8.27
CA THR A 226 -8.59 14.13 -8.39
C THR A 226 -7.66 13.73 -9.53
N ARG A 227 -7.47 14.62 -10.51
CA ARG A 227 -6.49 14.39 -11.59
C ARG A 227 -5.08 14.16 -11.03
N LEU A 228 -4.35 13.23 -11.61
CA LEU A 228 -2.95 13.00 -11.20
C LEU A 228 -2.11 14.23 -11.54
N ASN A 229 -1.20 14.59 -10.64
CA ASN A 229 -0.29 15.71 -10.87
C ASN A 229 0.90 15.26 -11.74
N PRO A 230 0.98 15.68 -13.01
CA PRO A 230 2.06 15.26 -13.92
C PRO A 230 3.42 15.82 -13.51
N LEU A 231 3.46 16.88 -12.68
CA LEU A 231 4.71 17.50 -12.24
C LEU A 231 5.45 16.65 -11.20
N ASN A 232 4.79 15.69 -10.55
CA ASN A 232 5.41 14.83 -9.55
C ASN A 232 6.08 13.61 -10.20
N LEU A 233 7.11 13.87 -11.02
CA LEU A 233 7.80 12.87 -11.83
C LEU A 233 8.36 11.69 -11.02
N SER A 234 8.68 11.88 -9.74
CA SER A 234 9.14 10.77 -8.86
C SER A 234 8.07 9.70 -8.61
N ASN A 235 6.80 10.01 -8.83
CA ASN A 235 5.71 9.06 -8.68
C ASN A 235 5.33 8.39 -10.00
N TYR A 236 6.15 8.54 -11.05
CA TYR A 236 5.93 7.91 -12.34
C TYR A 236 7.15 7.10 -12.75
N ASN A 237 6.91 6.03 -13.51
CA ASN A 237 7.98 5.39 -14.27
C ASN A 237 8.26 6.19 -15.56
N PRO A 238 9.31 5.84 -16.32
CA PRO A 238 9.66 6.51 -17.59
C PRO A 238 8.55 6.53 -18.65
N HIS A 239 7.55 5.65 -18.53
CA HIS A 239 6.44 5.49 -19.47
C HIS A 239 5.11 6.04 -18.93
N ASN A 240 5.16 6.95 -17.94
CA ASN A 240 4.01 7.61 -17.33
C ASN A 240 3.01 6.68 -16.61
N ILE A 241 3.44 5.49 -16.17
CA ILE A 241 2.68 4.70 -15.20
C ILE A 241 2.85 5.33 -13.81
N ARG A 242 1.73 5.65 -13.16
CA ARG A 242 1.70 6.26 -11.83
C ARG A 242 1.98 5.20 -10.76
N LEU A 243 3.11 5.27 -10.08
CA LEU A 243 3.59 4.30 -9.09
C LEU A 243 2.95 4.41 -7.71
N ASP A 244 2.53 5.62 -7.30
CA ASP A 244 1.96 5.87 -5.98
C ASP A 244 0.52 6.42 -6.09
N PRO A 245 -0.50 5.62 -5.77
CA PRO A 245 -1.90 6.04 -5.84
C PRO A 245 -2.30 6.95 -4.67
N GLY A 246 -1.39 7.22 -3.72
CA GLY A 246 -1.64 8.14 -2.61
C GLY A 246 -2.09 9.53 -3.07
N GLY A 247 -3.11 10.07 -2.40
CA GLY A 247 -3.68 11.39 -2.70
C GLY A 247 -4.80 11.42 -3.73
N ILE A 248 -5.12 10.29 -4.38
CA ILE A 248 -6.34 10.17 -5.18
C ILE A 248 -7.54 10.21 -4.24
N GLN A 249 -8.47 11.14 -4.48
CA GLN A 249 -9.70 11.33 -3.72
C GLN A 249 -10.84 11.73 -4.65
N LYS A 250 -12.08 11.69 -4.15
CA LYS A 250 -13.22 12.31 -4.84
C LYS A 250 -13.13 13.82 -4.69
N GLU A 251 -13.35 14.57 -5.77
CA GLU A 251 -13.44 16.03 -5.67
C GLU A 251 -14.78 16.45 -5.07
N TYR A 252 -14.75 17.36 -4.10
CA TYR A 252 -15.93 18.00 -3.53
C TYR A 252 -15.57 19.35 -2.89
N PHE A 253 -16.57 20.21 -2.72
CA PHE A 253 -16.38 21.54 -2.15
C PHE A 253 -15.82 21.46 -0.72
N GLY A 254 -14.81 22.28 -0.41
CA GLY A 254 -14.17 22.30 0.91
C GLY A 254 -13.15 21.18 1.15
N ARG A 255 -13.03 20.19 0.26
CA ARG A 255 -12.03 19.11 0.35
C ARG A 255 -10.62 19.64 0.54
N HIS A 256 -10.18 20.55 -0.33
CA HIS A 256 -8.82 21.08 -0.28
C HIS A 256 -8.51 21.79 1.03
N PHE A 257 -9.49 22.47 1.63
CA PHE A 257 -9.31 23.11 2.93
C PHE A 257 -9.14 22.05 4.03
N TYR A 258 -10.03 21.05 4.08
CA TYR A 258 -9.94 19.93 5.01
C TYR A 258 -8.60 19.17 4.89
N ASP A 259 -8.22 18.82 3.67
CA ASP A 259 -6.98 18.13 3.31
C ASP A 259 -5.75 18.95 3.74
N THR A 260 -5.80 20.27 3.59
CA THR A 260 -4.74 21.19 4.04
C THR A 260 -4.59 21.16 5.56
N ILE A 261 -5.70 21.26 6.31
CA ILE A 261 -5.68 21.20 7.77
C ILE A 261 -5.13 19.85 8.25
N ARG A 262 -5.60 18.73 7.68
CA ARG A 262 -5.10 17.40 8.00
C ARG A 262 -3.61 17.25 7.70
N SER A 263 -3.14 17.81 6.59
CA SER A 263 -1.73 17.83 6.23
C SER A 263 -0.89 18.62 7.24
N ILE A 264 -1.36 19.79 7.68
CA ILE A 264 -0.69 20.58 8.72
C ILE A 264 -0.57 19.77 10.02
N ILE A 265 -1.68 19.15 10.47
CA ILE A 265 -1.70 18.32 11.68
C ILE A 265 -0.71 17.15 11.55
N PHE A 266 -0.65 16.50 10.38
CA PHE A 266 0.31 15.45 10.10
C PHE A 266 1.75 15.92 10.29
N TYR A 267 2.13 17.04 9.66
CA TYR A 267 3.50 17.55 9.78
C TYR A 267 3.84 17.97 11.21
N ILE A 268 2.90 18.56 11.95
CA ILE A 268 3.10 18.87 13.38
C ILE A 268 3.37 17.59 14.17
N ARG A 269 2.57 16.54 13.98
CA ARG A 269 2.78 15.22 14.63
C ARG A 269 4.12 14.61 14.25
N LYS A 270 4.47 14.66 12.96
CA LYS A 270 5.72 14.10 12.44
C LYS A 270 6.94 14.81 13.01
N VAL A 271 6.95 16.14 13.02
CA VAL A 271 8.03 16.95 13.62
C VAL A 271 8.13 16.69 15.13
N ARG A 272 7.02 16.52 15.84
CA ARG A 272 7.05 16.14 17.28
C ARG A 272 7.68 14.76 17.50
N ARG A 273 7.46 13.81 16.60
CA ARG A 273 7.96 12.42 16.71
C ARG A 273 9.41 12.26 16.26
N GLU A 274 9.77 12.91 15.16
CA GLU A 274 11.03 12.68 14.42
C GLU A 274 11.97 13.90 14.44
N GLY A 275 11.53 15.03 15.00
CA GLY A 275 12.24 16.30 14.96
C GLY A 275 12.21 16.98 13.58
N LEU A 276 12.84 18.14 13.46
CA LEU A 276 12.91 18.90 12.19
C LEU A 276 13.65 18.14 11.08
N LYS A 277 14.47 17.14 11.42
CA LYS A 277 15.13 16.25 10.45
C LYS A 277 14.13 15.54 9.55
N SER A 278 12.89 15.34 9.99
CA SER A 278 11.82 14.74 9.18
C SER A 278 11.45 15.57 7.94
N LEU A 279 11.81 16.85 7.91
CA LEU A 279 11.55 17.76 6.78
C LEU A 279 12.70 17.79 5.77
N THR A 280 13.85 17.18 6.08
CA THR A 280 15.02 17.15 5.19
C THR A 280 14.73 16.66 3.76
N PRO A 281 13.80 15.71 3.50
CA PRO A 281 13.46 15.34 2.12
C PRO A 281 12.88 16.50 1.30
N TYR A 282 12.23 17.48 1.96
CA TYR A 282 11.66 18.68 1.33
C TYR A 282 12.66 19.78 1.05
N LEU A 283 13.81 19.76 1.74
CA LEU A 283 14.89 20.71 1.53
C LEU A 283 15.82 20.30 0.38
N SER A 284 15.52 19.18 -0.29
CA SER A 284 16.27 18.77 -1.48
C SER A 284 16.01 19.73 -2.65
N LYS A 285 17.06 20.01 -3.45
CA LYS A 285 16.95 20.85 -4.66
C LYS A 285 15.82 20.38 -5.59
N LYS A 286 15.64 19.06 -5.71
CA LYS A 286 14.58 18.43 -6.51
C LYS A 286 13.19 18.83 -6.02
N MET A 287 12.95 18.75 -4.70
CA MET A 287 11.65 19.09 -4.13
C MET A 287 11.38 20.59 -4.16
N ILE A 288 12.40 21.43 -3.91
CA ILE A 288 12.29 22.89 -4.04
C ILE A 288 11.90 23.29 -5.47
N ARG A 289 12.59 22.73 -6.48
CA ARG A 289 12.25 22.96 -7.90
C ARG A 289 10.83 22.52 -8.21
N TYR A 290 10.40 21.35 -7.73
CA TYR A 290 9.03 20.86 -7.89
C TYR A 290 8.00 21.81 -7.26
N ILE A 291 8.24 22.29 -6.04
CA ILE A 291 7.35 23.26 -5.37
C ILE A 291 7.25 24.55 -6.18
N LEU A 292 8.36 25.09 -6.67
CA LEU A 292 8.38 26.29 -7.51
C LEU A 292 7.60 26.09 -8.80
N LEU A 293 7.84 24.99 -9.53
CA LEU A 293 7.10 24.66 -10.75
C LEU A 293 5.59 24.54 -10.48
N ARG A 294 5.22 23.94 -9.35
CA ARG A 294 3.82 23.81 -8.94
C ARG A 294 3.19 25.16 -8.61
N LEU A 295 3.90 26.06 -7.94
CA LEU A 295 3.43 27.41 -7.67
C LEU A 295 3.19 28.19 -8.97
N VAL A 296 4.14 28.13 -9.92
CA VAL A 296 3.99 28.75 -11.24
C VAL A 296 2.78 28.18 -11.98
N ALA A 297 2.62 26.86 -12.01
CA ALA A 297 1.47 26.21 -12.65
C ALA A 297 0.13 26.63 -12.03
N LEU A 298 0.05 26.74 -10.70
CA LEU A 298 -1.16 27.18 -9.98
C LEU A 298 -1.50 28.65 -10.26
N ILE A 299 -0.48 29.51 -10.36
CA ILE A 299 -0.67 30.92 -10.73
C ILE A 299 -1.15 31.01 -12.18
N ASN A 300 -0.52 30.29 -13.10
CA ASN A 300 -0.88 30.32 -14.52
C ASN A 300 -2.27 29.74 -14.81
N GLN A 301 -2.70 28.68 -14.10
CA GLN A 301 -4.07 28.17 -14.18
C GLN A 301 -5.11 29.21 -13.75
N ARG A 302 -4.85 29.95 -12.67
CA ARG A 302 -5.75 31.04 -12.23
C ARG A 302 -5.80 32.21 -13.21
N VAL A 303 -4.73 32.46 -13.97
CA VAL A 303 -4.70 33.48 -15.03
C VAL A 303 -5.52 33.03 -16.26
N THR A 304 -5.49 31.73 -16.60
CA THR A 304 -6.28 31.19 -17.72
C THR A 304 -7.76 31.01 -17.40
N GLU A 305 -8.12 30.75 -16.13
CA GLU A 305 -9.53 30.67 -15.69
C GLU A 305 -10.18 32.05 -15.48
N LYS A 306 -9.40 33.11 -15.22
CA LYS A 306 -9.90 34.49 -15.15
C LYS A 306 -10.03 35.20 -16.51
N GLY A 307 -9.55 34.56 -17.58
CA GLY A 307 -9.60 35.06 -18.96
C GLY A 307 -10.68 34.39 -19.83
N LYS A 308 -11.58 33.62 -19.22
CA LYS A 308 -12.81 33.07 -19.82
C LYS A 308 -14.00 33.60 -19.05
#